data_AF-A0A085M9V0-F1
#
_entry.id   AF-A0A085M9V0-F1
#
_cell.length_a   1.000
_cell.length_b   1.000
_cell.length_c   1.000
_cell.angle_alpha   90.00
_cell.angle_beta   90.00
_cell.angle_gamma   90.00
#
_symmetry.space_group_name_H-M   'P 1'
#
loop_
_entity.id
_entity.type
_entity.pdbx_description
1 polymer ?
#
loop_
_entity_poly.entity_id
_entity_poly.type
_entity_poly.pdbx_seq_one_letter_code
_entity_poly.pdbx_strand_id
1 'polypeptide(L)'
;LLTTHRGCRKCRPPLPSNECALFIPSLLAALCVASRECLTRNSEKLTEFMLADLKSMLEALNYPNSLSFGSYRSPNFSLTAEILRWLCECYGDDHDLPKDISTEKNRALFIKAAALYMYRQTGMKLNPRKMYQANRNAIKELLRIVTPLYQAYRTLSVSGFQRDDDANSRFSNLNNSLQEKLAELPKQRTTMSELTEISATIYDLLSQDAEAREYRSNAMAKQMDITELEALLKQAHIAMQEEIKETDRILQSVASDEQAIDNKIIKKQAEIDRLKKRLEQLQSVRPAYMDEYESLESQHQVLYDLYVQKFRNLVYLRSLLMNLEAAETEMSSWEENKIVKPLTPLQQPEEADVLQIRKTEMKPKMFGSITVSSSSEESVTESTNSDSEEEDVLLTDIKSSKKDAV
;
A
#
# COMPACT_ATOMS: atom_id res chain seq x y z
N LEU A 1 -24.17 1.66 -44.69
CA LEU A 1 -25.20 2.73 -44.80
C LEU A 1 -25.04 3.65 -43.59
N LEU A 2 -24.50 4.84 -43.84
CA LEU A 2 -24.35 5.92 -42.85
C LEU A 2 -25.72 6.50 -42.52
N THR A 3 -26.13 6.48 -41.25
CA THR A 3 -27.18 7.38 -40.76
C THR A 3 -26.83 7.92 -39.38
N THR A 4 -26.45 9.19 -39.39
CA THR A 4 -26.32 10.08 -38.25
C THR A 4 -27.69 10.37 -37.64
N HIS A 5 -27.95 9.94 -36.41
CA HIS A 5 -29.10 10.42 -35.63
C HIS A 5 -28.71 11.63 -34.79
N ARG A 6 -29.14 12.82 -35.25
CA ARG A 6 -29.30 14.02 -34.42
C ARG A 6 -30.61 13.93 -33.64
N GLY A 7 -30.60 14.51 -32.44
CA GLY A 7 -31.76 15.29 -31.96
C GLY A 7 -32.46 14.78 -30.72
N CYS A 8 -31.84 14.98 -29.54
CA CYS A 8 -32.53 14.98 -28.26
C CYS A 8 -33.53 16.16 -28.22
N ARG A 9 -34.84 15.89 -28.32
CA ARG A 9 -35.91 16.86 -28.09
C ARG A 9 -36.39 16.72 -26.65
N LYS A 10 -36.02 17.66 -25.78
CA LYS A 10 -36.80 18.08 -24.60
C LYS A 10 -36.06 19.27 -23.98
N CYS A 11 -36.56 20.48 -24.25
CA CYS A 11 -36.44 21.71 -23.47
C CYS A 11 -36.98 22.85 -24.35
N ARG A 12 -38.26 23.20 -24.16
CA ARG A 12 -38.88 24.40 -24.75
C ARG A 12 -38.93 25.45 -23.64
N PRO A 13 -38.17 26.56 -23.69
CA PRO A 13 -38.42 27.69 -22.80
C PRO A 13 -39.51 28.60 -23.41
N PRO A 14 -40.22 29.40 -22.60
CA PRO A 14 -41.27 30.28 -23.09
C PRO A 14 -40.66 31.50 -23.81
N LEU A 15 -41.39 31.99 -24.82
CA LEU A 15 -41.06 33.20 -25.59
C LEU A 15 -41.06 34.44 -24.68
N PRO A 16 -40.07 35.34 -24.78
CA PRO A 16 -40.20 36.69 -24.27
C PRO A 16 -40.78 37.63 -25.34
N SER A 17 -41.49 38.64 -24.85
CA SER A 17 -42.14 39.72 -25.57
C SER A 17 -41.20 40.55 -26.45
N ASN A 18 -41.79 41.10 -27.50
CA ASN A 18 -41.20 41.89 -28.59
C ASN A 18 -40.34 43.09 -28.12
N GLU A 19 -39.03 42.92 -27.98
CA GLU A 19 -38.06 44.04 -28.10
C GLU A 19 -36.59 43.63 -28.41
N CYS A 20 -36.24 42.34 -28.44
CA CYS A 20 -34.85 41.88 -28.61
C CYS A 20 -34.45 41.40 -30.03
N ALA A 21 -35.12 41.83 -31.09
CA ALA A 21 -34.92 41.25 -32.44
C ALA A 21 -33.70 41.81 -33.23
N LEU A 22 -32.99 42.82 -32.74
CA LEU A 22 -31.88 43.46 -33.47
C LEU A 22 -30.47 43.18 -32.92
N PHE A 23 -30.33 42.56 -31.73
CA PHE A 23 -29.03 42.35 -31.08
C PHE A 23 -28.46 40.94 -31.18
N ILE A 24 -29.24 39.97 -31.64
CA ILE A 24 -28.86 38.54 -31.62
C ILE A 24 -27.84 38.18 -32.73
N PRO A 25 -27.91 38.69 -33.98
CA PRO A 25 -26.94 38.35 -35.02
C PRO A 25 -25.53 38.87 -34.75
N SER A 26 -25.40 40.05 -34.13
CA SER A 26 -24.09 40.69 -33.87
C SER A 26 -23.34 40.02 -32.71
N LEU A 27 -24.05 39.62 -31.65
CA LEU A 27 -23.48 38.90 -30.51
C LEU A 27 -23.02 37.48 -30.89
N LEU A 28 -23.77 36.76 -31.73
CA LEU A 28 -23.37 35.46 -32.24
C LEU A 28 -22.15 35.53 -33.18
N ALA A 29 -22.06 36.57 -34.02
CA ALA A 29 -20.89 36.81 -34.84
C ALA A 29 -19.66 37.15 -33.97
N ALA A 30 -19.81 38.01 -32.97
CA ALA A 30 -18.73 38.39 -32.04
C ALA A 30 -18.25 37.21 -31.20
N LEU A 31 -19.14 36.36 -30.69
CA LEU A 31 -18.80 35.13 -29.96
C LEU A 31 -18.09 34.10 -30.85
N CYS A 32 -18.45 34.02 -32.13
CA CYS A 32 -17.79 33.12 -33.09
C CYS A 32 -16.38 33.61 -33.46
N VAL A 33 -16.19 34.93 -33.63
CA VAL A 33 -14.88 35.54 -33.85
C VAL A 33 -13.99 35.39 -32.62
N ALA A 34 -14.51 35.69 -31.42
CA ALA A 34 -13.77 35.52 -30.17
C ALA A 34 -13.40 34.05 -29.90
N SER A 35 -14.29 33.09 -30.22
CA SER A 35 -13.98 31.66 -30.11
C SER A 35 -12.89 31.23 -31.09
N ARG A 36 -12.90 31.74 -32.34
CA ARG A 36 -11.84 31.48 -33.33
C ARG A 36 -10.51 32.13 -32.93
N GLU A 37 -10.52 33.34 -32.38
CA GLU A 37 -9.33 34.03 -31.88
C GLU A 37 -8.73 33.33 -30.64
N CYS A 38 -9.56 32.81 -29.73
CA CYS A 38 -9.11 32.01 -28.60
C CYS A 38 -8.54 30.65 -29.02
N LEU A 39 -9.20 29.95 -29.96
CA LEU A 39 -8.70 28.68 -30.50
C LEU A 39 -7.37 28.86 -31.26
N THR A 40 -7.25 29.93 -32.05
CA THR A 40 -6.01 30.26 -32.74
C THR A 40 -4.91 30.60 -31.74
N ARG A 41 -5.12 31.51 -30.78
CA ARG A 41 -4.14 31.83 -29.71
C ARG A 41 -3.67 30.60 -28.93
N ASN A 42 -4.57 29.67 -28.57
CA ASN A 42 -4.19 28.45 -27.88
C ASN A 42 -3.37 27.50 -28.77
N SER A 43 -3.72 27.40 -30.05
CA SER A 43 -2.93 26.62 -31.01
C SER A 43 -1.55 27.25 -31.26
N GLU A 44 -1.44 28.57 -31.20
CA GLU A 44 -0.16 29.27 -31.40
C GLU A 44 0.80 29.03 -30.24
N LYS A 45 0.32 29.18 -28.99
CA LYS A 45 1.12 28.89 -27.79
C LYS A 45 1.62 27.45 -27.74
N LEU A 46 0.75 26.49 -28.09
CA LEU A 46 1.14 25.08 -28.15
C LEU A 46 2.24 24.84 -29.20
N THR A 47 2.20 25.54 -30.33
CA THR A 47 3.23 25.38 -31.37
C THR A 47 4.56 26.03 -31.02
N GLU A 48 4.56 27.10 -30.23
CA GLU A 48 5.78 27.72 -29.71
C GLU A 48 6.49 26.78 -28.72
N PHE A 49 5.74 26.10 -27.85
CA PHE A 49 6.28 25.08 -26.96
C PHE A 49 6.92 23.91 -27.74
N MET A 50 6.20 23.37 -28.73
CA MET A 50 6.72 22.28 -29.57
C MET A 50 7.96 22.69 -30.38
N LEU A 51 8.06 23.95 -30.78
CA LEU A 51 9.24 24.48 -31.46
C LEU A 51 10.43 24.63 -30.50
N ALA A 52 10.17 25.05 -29.26
CA ALA A 52 11.18 25.11 -28.20
C ALA A 52 11.73 23.71 -27.89
N ASP A 53 10.87 22.71 -27.78
CA ASP A 53 11.24 21.31 -27.57
C ASP A 53 12.10 20.78 -28.72
N LEU A 54 11.69 21.02 -29.96
CA LEU A 54 12.44 20.61 -31.15
C LEU A 54 13.82 21.27 -31.17
N LYS A 55 13.91 22.58 -30.90
CA LYS A 55 15.17 23.31 -30.82
C LYS A 55 16.10 22.72 -29.77
N SER A 56 15.59 22.52 -28.55
CA SER A 56 16.35 21.98 -27.42
C SER A 56 16.92 20.58 -27.74
N MET A 57 16.10 19.71 -28.33
CA MET A 57 16.55 18.35 -28.68
C MET A 57 17.54 18.33 -29.86
N LEU A 58 17.36 19.18 -30.87
CA LEU A 58 18.32 19.30 -31.98
C LEU A 58 19.66 19.84 -31.52
N GLU A 59 19.66 20.85 -30.63
CA GLU A 59 20.88 21.40 -30.02
C GLU A 59 21.62 20.33 -29.20
N ALA A 60 20.90 19.54 -28.41
CA ALA A 60 21.50 18.46 -27.63
C ALA A 60 22.08 17.32 -28.49
N LEU A 61 21.55 17.13 -29.71
CA LEU A 61 22.06 16.16 -30.68
C LEU A 61 23.15 16.76 -31.61
N ASN A 62 23.65 17.97 -31.33
CA ASN A 62 24.67 18.68 -32.11
C ASN A 62 24.26 19.00 -33.56
N TYR A 63 23.00 19.40 -33.78
CA TYR A 63 22.56 19.91 -35.09
C TYR A 63 23.34 21.20 -35.46
N PRO A 64 23.96 21.29 -36.65
CA PRO A 64 24.90 22.36 -36.99
C PRO A 64 24.28 23.77 -37.12
N ASN A 65 22.98 23.88 -37.40
CA ASN A 65 22.33 25.18 -37.59
C ASN A 65 21.42 25.56 -36.43
N SER A 66 21.45 26.82 -36.02
CA SER A 66 20.55 27.30 -34.96
C SER A 66 19.12 27.51 -35.48
N LEU A 67 18.14 26.91 -34.82
CA LEU A 67 16.71 27.10 -35.11
C LEU A 67 16.17 28.35 -34.37
N SER A 68 15.53 29.28 -35.09
CA SER A 68 14.86 30.46 -34.49
C SER A 68 13.40 30.16 -34.14
N PHE A 69 12.89 30.80 -33.07
CA PHE A 69 11.48 30.70 -32.66
C PHE A 69 10.50 31.23 -33.72
N GLY A 70 10.96 32.04 -34.68
CA GLY A 70 10.14 32.55 -35.78
C GLY A 70 10.09 31.67 -37.03
N SER A 71 10.92 30.61 -37.12
CA SER A 71 11.21 29.92 -38.39
C SER A 71 10.04 29.23 -39.07
N TYR A 72 8.99 28.87 -38.32
CA TYR A 72 7.78 28.19 -38.82
C TYR A 72 6.50 29.04 -38.73
N ARG A 73 6.65 30.36 -38.51
CA ARG A 73 5.51 31.31 -38.54
C ARG A 73 4.92 31.40 -39.95
N SER A 74 5.78 31.33 -40.96
CA SER A 74 5.46 31.13 -42.38
C SER A 74 6.04 29.79 -42.84
N PRO A 75 5.49 29.14 -43.89
CA PRO A 75 5.99 27.86 -44.37
C PRO A 75 7.44 27.99 -44.87
N ASN A 76 8.37 27.27 -44.24
CA ASN A 76 9.79 27.29 -44.57
C ASN A 76 10.28 25.89 -44.95
N PHE A 77 10.14 25.55 -46.23
CA PHE A 77 10.50 24.23 -46.74
C PHE A 77 12.01 23.99 -46.70
N SER A 78 12.84 25.00 -47.00
CA SER A 78 14.30 24.87 -47.02
C SER A 78 14.82 24.35 -45.69
N LEU A 79 14.36 24.95 -44.60
CA LEU A 79 14.72 24.55 -43.25
C LEU A 79 14.19 23.16 -42.88
N THR A 80 12.94 22.84 -43.26
CA THR A 80 12.36 21.52 -43.00
C THR A 80 13.16 20.43 -43.71
N ALA A 81 13.59 20.69 -44.94
CA ALA A 81 14.37 19.74 -45.73
C ALA A 81 15.80 19.58 -45.21
N GLU A 82 16.42 20.65 -44.74
CA GLU A 82 17.73 20.62 -44.11
C GLU A 82 17.73 19.81 -42.81
N ILE A 83 16.78 20.07 -41.91
CA ILE A 83 16.61 19.29 -40.68
C ILE A 83 16.31 17.84 -41.01
N LEU A 84 15.43 17.57 -41.97
CA LEU A 84 15.06 16.20 -42.33
C LEU A 84 16.21 15.43 -42.93
N ARG A 85 17.05 16.06 -43.77
CA ARG A 85 18.25 15.45 -44.35
C ARG A 85 19.24 15.07 -43.26
N TRP A 86 19.54 16.00 -42.36
CA TRP A 86 20.41 15.74 -41.22
C TRP A 86 19.86 14.63 -40.32
N LEU A 87 18.55 14.58 -40.08
CA LEU A 87 17.95 13.47 -39.34
C LEU A 87 18.11 12.14 -40.06
N CYS A 88 17.95 12.09 -41.39
CA CYS A 88 18.21 10.88 -42.15
C CYS A 88 19.67 10.42 -42.00
N GLU A 89 20.64 11.35 -42.05
CA GLU A 89 22.07 11.07 -41.79
C GLU A 89 22.32 10.50 -40.38
N CYS A 90 21.57 10.96 -39.36
CA CYS A 90 21.70 10.41 -38.01
C CYS A 90 21.24 8.94 -37.89
N TYR A 91 20.33 8.49 -38.77
CA TYR A 91 19.80 7.11 -38.76
C TYR A 91 20.53 6.18 -39.75
N GLY A 92 21.32 6.71 -40.67
CA GLY A 92 22.12 5.94 -41.63
C GLY A 92 22.62 6.78 -42.79
N ASP A 93 23.22 6.15 -43.80
CA ASP A 93 23.80 6.86 -44.95
C ASP A 93 22.71 7.46 -45.86
N ASP A 94 22.88 8.71 -46.30
CA ASP A 94 21.89 9.54 -47.04
C ASP A 94 21.88 9.26 -48.56
N HIS A 95 22.41 8.11 -48.98
CA HIS A 95 22.67 7.80 -50.40
C HIS A 95 21.42 7.83 -51.31
N ASP A 96 20.22 7.67 -50.74
CA ASP A 96 18.95 7.59 -51.49
C ASP A 96 18.18 8.93 -51.59
N LEU A 97 18.64 10.03 -50.96
CA LEU A 97 17.86 11.28 -50.92
C LEU A 97 18.18 12.24 -52.08
N PRO A 98 17.15 12.75 -52.80
CA PRO A 98 17.32 13.78 -53.83
C PRO A 98 17.97 15.05 -53.27
N LYS A 99 19.07 15.50 -53.87
CA LYS A 99 19.80 16.70 -53.42
C LYS A 99 19.19 18.01 -53.90
N ASP A 100 18.58 18.00 -55.09
CA ASP A 100 17.93 19.18 -55.66
C ASP A 100 16.52 19.39 -55.10
N ILE A 101 16.26 20.62 -54.63
CA ILE A 101 15.05 21.07 -53.94
C ILE A 101 14.42 22.28 -54.66
N SER A 102 15.00 22.71 -55.79
CA SER A 102 14.66 23.97 -56.46
C SER A 102 13.25 23.98 -57.05
N THR A 103 12.78 22.84 -57.57
CA THR A 103 11.45 22.72 -58.20
C THR A 103 10.45 22.09 -57.25
N GLU A 104 9.17 22.47 -57.37
CA GLU A 104 8.07 21.87 -56.59
C GLU A 104 8.01 20.34 -56.75
N LYS A 105 8.22 19.84 -57.97
CA LYS A 105 8.27 18.40 -58.24
C LYS A 105 9.40 17.72 -57.45
N ASN A 106 10.58 18.34 -57.39
CA ASN A 106 11.74 17.79 -56.68
C ASN A 106 11.54 17.85 -55.16
N ARG A 107 10.88 18.89 -54.62
CA ARG A 107 10.48 18.97 -53.21
C ARG A 107 9.54 17.83 -52.80
N ALA A 108 8.52 17.54 -53.62
CA ALA A 108 7.60 16.44 -53.36
C ALA A 108 8.30 15.07 -53.43
N LEU A 109 9.21 14.90 -54.39
CA LEU A 109 10.04 13.71 -54.52
C LEU A 109 10.94 13.50 -53.29
N PHE A 110 11.59 14.56 -52.81
CA PHE A 110 12.45 14.55 -51.63
C PHE A 110 11.67 14.09 -50.38
N ILE A 111 10.50 14.69 -50.10
CA ILE A 111 9.69 14.29 -48.94
C ILE A 111 9.23 12.84 -49.03
N LYS A 112 8.85 12.37 -50.23
CA LYS A 112 8.45 10.98 -50.43
C LYS A 112 9.62 10.02 -50.18
N ALA A 113 10.81 10.35 -50.69
CA ALA A 113 12.02 9.56 -50.49
C ALA A 113 12.41 9.52 -49.00
N ALA A 114 12.47 10.67 -48.32
CA ALA A 114 12.81 10.77 -46.91
C ALA A 114 11.82 10.03 -46.01
N ALA A 115 10.51 10.14 -46.27
CA ALA A 115 9.49 9.42 -45.49
C ALA A 115 9.58 7.89 -45.67
N LEU A 116 9.87 7.42 -46.89
CA LEU A 116 10.10 6.00 -47.16
C LEU A 116 11.40 5.50 -46.52
N TYR A 117 12.46 6.30 -46.57
CA TYR A 117 13.74 6.00 -45.93
C TYR A 117 13.55 5.83 -44.42
N MET A 118 12.90 6.81 -43.77
CA MET A 118 12.63 6.75 -42.32
C MET A 118 11.77 5.55 -41.96
N TYR A 119 10.75 5.21 -42.76
CA TYR A 119 9.95 4.01 -42.54
C TYR A 119 10.78 2.72 -42.65
N ARG A 120 11.72 2.65 -43.61
CA ARG A 120 12.62 1.50 -43.78
C ARG A 120 13.57 1.34 -42.59
N GLN A 121 14.15 2.44 -42.08
CA GLN A 121 15.15 2.37 -41.00
C GLN A 121 14.53 2.21 -39.61
N THR A 122 13.35 2.77 -39.37
CA THR A 122 12.79 2.90 -38.01
C THR A 122 11.38 2.32 -37.85
N GLY A 123 10.70 1.94 -38.95
CA GLY A 123 9.29 1.55 -38.94
C GLY A 123 8.31 2.70 -38.71
N MET A 124 8.78 3.95 -38.60
CA MET A 124 7.94 5.10 -38.29
C MET A 124 7.15 5.58 -39.50
N LYS A 125 5.82 5.65 -39.35
CA LYS A 125 4.90 6.18 -40.37
C LYS A 125 4.77 7.71 -40.23
N LEU A 126 5.47 8.44 -41.10
CA LEU A 126 5.44 9.91 -41.17
C LEU A 126 4.35 10.39 -42.15
N ASN A 127 3.80 11.59 -41.91
CA ASN A 127 2.82 12.21 -42.81
C ASN A 127 3.50 13.14 -43.83
N PRO A 128 3.73 12.71 -45.09
CA PRO A 128 4.48 13.50 -46.08
C PRO A 128 3.80 14.83 -46.40
N ARG A 129 2.46 14.88 -46.38
CA ARG A 129 1.71 16.12 -46.61
C ARG A 129 2.00 17.20 -45.57
N LYS A 130 2.14 16.83 -44.30
CA LYS A 130 2.42 17.80 -43.21
C LYS A 130 3.87 18.29 -43.25
N MET A 131 4.81 17.41 -43.62
CA MET A 131 6.21 17.78 -43.81
C MET A 131 6.36 18.72 -45.01
N TYR A 132 5.66 18.46 -46.12
CA TYR A 132 5.68 19.34 -47.30
C TYR A 132 5.06 20.72 -47.03
N GLN A 133 4.02 20.80 -46.19
CA GLN A 133 3.45 22.09 -45.78
C GLN A 133 4.46 22.99 -45.07
N ALA A 134 5.53 22.41 -44.49
CA ALA A 134 6.65 23.11 -43.86
C ALA A 134 6.24 24.21 -42.87
N ASN A 135 5.06 24.05 -42.27
CA ASN A 135 4.45 24.96 -41.31
C ASN A 135 4.49 24.34 -39.91
N ARG A 136 3.73 24.89 -38.97
CA ARG A 136 3.63 24.39 -37.59
C ARG A 136 3.26 22.89 -37.47
N ASN A 137 2.62 22.31 -38.50
CA ASN A 137 2.32 20.88 -38.52
C ASN A 137 3.53 19.99 -38.86
N ALA A 138 4.53 20.53 -39.57
CA ALA A 138 5.78 19.83 -39.87
C ALA A 138 6.58 19.55 -38.59
N ILE A 139 6.59 20.50 -37.64
CA ILE A 139 7.25 20.36 -36.32
C ILE A 139 6.79 19.09 -35.61
N LYS A 140 5.49 18.79 -35.64
CA LYS A 140 4.93 17.58 -35.00
C LYS A 140 5.47 16.30 -35.61
N GLU A 141 5.69 16.27 -36.92
CA GLU A 141 6.25 15.09 -37.60
C GLU A 141 7.77 15.01 -37.40
N LEU A 142 8.49 16.15 -37.34
CA LEU A 142 9.93 16.18 -37.02
C LEU A 142 10.20 15.69 -35.60
N LEU A 143 9.39 16.11 -34.62
CA LEU A 143 9.53 15.67 -33.23
C LEU A 143 9.38 14.16 -33.07
N ARG A 144 8.52 13.51 -33.88
CA ARG A 144 8.38 12.05 -33.84
C ARG A 144 9.68 11.32 -34.17
N ILE A 145 10.54 11.95 -34.98
CA ILE A 145 11.85 11.42 -35.35
C ILE A 145 12.89 11.77 -34.27
N VAL A 146 12.89 13.03 -33.82
CA VAL A 146 13.92 13.56 -32.90
C VAL A 146 13.79 12.99 -31.50
N THR A 147 12.57 12.83 -30.97
CA THR A 147 12.35 12.36 -29.59
C THR A 147 13.01 11.02 -29.28
N PRO A 148 12.81 9.92 -30.05
CA PRO A 148 13.46 8.65 -29.77
C PRO A 148 14.98 8.72 -29.91
N LEU A 149 15.48 9.50 -30.88
CA LEU A 149 16.93 9.73 -31.05
C LEU A 149 17.55 10.44 -29.84
N TYR A 150 16.88 11.49 -29.35
CA TYR A 150 17.28 12.23 -28.17
C TYR A 150 17.21 11.39 -26.89
N GLN A 151 16.19 10.54 -26.74
CA GLN A 151 16.09 9.60 -25.61
C GLN A 151 17.26 8.61 -25.60
N ALA A 152 17.60 8.02 -26.75
CA ALA A 152 18.75 7.14 -26.88
C ALA A 152 20.09 7.87 -26.62
N TYR A 153 20.21 9.11 -27.07
CA TYR A 153 21.38 9.94 -26.79
C TYR A 153 21.51 10.26 -25.29
N ARG A 154 20.40 10.59 -24.61
CA ARG A 154 20.38 10.90 -23.18
C ARG A 154 20.81 9.70 -22.34
N THR A 155 20.30 8.50 -22.61
CA THR A 155 20.71 7.28 -21.88
C THR A 155 22.20 7.00 -22.05
N LEU A 156 22.76 7.24 -23.24
CA LEU A 156 24.20 7.11 -23.48
C LEU A 156 25.01 8.19 -22.75
N SER A 157 24.56 9.45 -22.77
CA SER A 157 25.27 10.56 -22.10
C SER A 157 25.34 10.42 -20.58
N VAL A 158 24.31 9.86 -19.94
CA VAL A 158 24.28 9.58 -18.50
C VAL A 158 25.31 8.51 -18.11
N SER A 159 25.65 7.60 -19.01
CA SER A 159 26.67 6.56 -18.78
C SER A 159 28.12 7.06 -18.91
N GLY A 160 28.34 8.23 -19.52
CA GLY A 160 29.67 8.73 -19.90
C GLY A 160 30.36 9.68 -18.92
N PHE A 161 29.63 10.31 -17.98
CA PHE A 161 30.15 11.40 -17.14
C PHE A 161 30.34 11.08 -15.64
N GLN A 162 30.21 9.82 -15.23
CA GLN A 162 30.41 9.41 -13.84
C GLN A 162 31.44 8.27 -13.74
N ARG A 163 32.69 8.58 -14.08
CA ARG A 163 33.84 7.80 -13.63
C ARG A 163 34.52 8.63 -12.55
N ASP A 164 34.25 8.29 -11.28
CA ASP A 164 35.29 8.14 -10.24
C ASP A 164 34.84 8.23 -8.76
N ASP A 165 33.54 8.31 -8.41
CA ASP A 165 33.14 8.23 -6.97
C ASP A 165 31.90 7.36 -6.63
N ASP A 166 31.31 6.67 -7.60
CA ASP A 166 29.91 6.21 -7.47
C ASP A 166 29.70 4.68 -7.43
N ALA A 167 30.63 3.93 -6.85
CA ALA A 167 30.43 2.48 -6.67
C ALA A 167 29.23 2.18 -5.74
N ASN A 168 29.01 3.03 -4.74
CA ASN A 168 27.98 2.82 -3.72
C ASN A 168 26.58 3.19 -4.22
N SER A 169 26.43 4.25 -5.03
CA SER A 169 25.14 4.58 -5.66
C SER A 169 24.81 3.60 -6.78
N ARG A 170 25.78 3.13 -7.57
CA ARG A 170 25.54 2.05 -8.55
C ARG A 170 25.07 0.77 -7.87
N PHE A 171 25.69 0.39 -6.75
CA PHE A 171 25.27 -0.76 -5.96
C PHE A 171 23.89 -0.55 -5.32
N SER A 172 23.61 0.64 -4.80
CA SER A 172 22.30 0.99 -4.23
C SER A 172 21.20 0.99 -5.29
N ASN A 173 21.45 1.56 -6.47
CA ASN A 173 20.50 1.56 -7.59
C ASN A 173 20.27 0.15 -8.13
N LEU A 174 21.32 -0.67 -8.22
CA LEU A 174 21.18 -2.09 -8.57
C LEU A 174 20.37 -2.84 -7.52
N ASN A 175 20.62 -2.60 -6.23
CA ASN A 175 19.90 -3.23 -5.14
C ASN A 175 18.42 -2.81 -5.11
N ASN A 176 18.13 -1.53 -5.35
CA ASN A 176 16.77 -1.02 -5.46
C ASN A 176 16.03 -1.62 -6.67
N SER A 177 16.69 -1.72 -7.83
CA SER A 177 16.13 -2.36 -9.02
C SER A 177 15.93 -3.87 -8.82
N LEU A 178 16.84 -4.54 -8.12
CA LEU A 178 16.70 -5.95 -7.74
C LEU A 178 15.55 -6.15 -6.75
N GLN A 179 15.38 -5.25 -5.78
CA GLN A 179 14.24 -5.30 -4.85
C GLN A 179 12.91 -5.02 -5.53
N GLU A 180 12.87 -4.09 -6.48
CA GLU A 180 11.68 -3.86 -7.32
C GLU A 180 11.34 -5.10 -8.15
N LYS A 181 12.34 -5.71 -8.80
CA LYS A 181 12.16 -6.96 -9.55
C LYS A 181 11.76 -8.13 -8.65
N LEU A 182 12.31 -8.21 -7.44
CA LEU A 182 11.94 -9.21 -6.45
C LEU A 182 10.51 -9.03 -5.94
N ALA A 183 10.05 -7.78 -5.78
CA ALA A 183 8.67 -7.46 -5.41
C ALA A 183 7.69 -7.68 -6.58
N GLU A 184 8.16 -7.62 -7.83
CA GLU A 184 7.38 -7.90 -9.03
C GLU A 184 7.22 -9.42 -9.31
N LEU A 185 8.18 -10.24 -8.88
CA LEU A 185 8.16 -11.70 -9.10
C LEU A 185 6.91 -12.42 -8.54
N PRO A 186 6.40 -12.13 -7.33
CA PRO A 186 5.14 -12.71 -6.85
C PRO A 186 3.96 -12.39 -7.76
N LYS A 187 3.86 -11.14 -8.23
CA LYS A 187 2.81 -10.71 -9.16
C LYS A 187 2.95 -11.40 -10.51
N GLN A 188 4.17 -11.55 -11.01
CA GLN A 188 4.42 -12.29 -12.24
C GLN A 188 4.04 -13.78 -12.09
N ARG A 189 4.31 -14.37 -10.92
CA ARG A 189 3.93 -15.75 -10.62
C ARG A 189 2.41 -15.93 -10.57
N THR A 190 1.66 -15.01 -9.96
CA THR A 190 0.19 -15.07 -9.96
C THR A 190 -0.37 -14.90 -11.37
N THR A 191 0.17 -13.97 -12.17
CA THR A 191 -0.27 -13.83 -13.57
C THR A 191 0.04 -15.06 -14.41
N MET A 192 1.15 -15.76 -14.14
CA MET A 192 1.50 -17.00 -14.82
C MET A 192 0.58 -18.16 -14.43
N SER A 193 0.17 -18.25 -13.15
CA SER A 193 -0.84 -19.23 -12.73
C SER A 193 -2.19 -18.95 -13.37
N GLU A 194 -2.63 -17.69 -13.39
CA GLU A 194 -3.87 -17.27 -14.07
C GLU A 194 -3.81 -17.58 -15.58
N LEU A 195 -2.68 -17.30 -16.24
CA LEU A 195 -2.50 -17.64 -17.65
C LEU A 195 -2.60 -19.15 -17.88
N THR A 196 -2.02 -19.95 -16.98
CA THR A 196 -2.08 -21.42 -17.07
C THR A 196 -3.52 -21.92 -16.89
N GLU A 197 -4.24 -21.36 -15.93
CA GLU A 197 -5.65 -21.66 -15.68
C GLU A 197 -6.53 -21.28 -16.89
N ILE A 198 -6.35 -20.08 -17.45
CA ILE A 198 -7.02 -19.64 -18.67
C ILE A 198 -6.66 -20.54 -19.85
N SER A 199 -5.40 -20.96 -19.97
CA SER A 199 -4.99 -21.85 -21.05
C SER A 199 -5.63 -23.24 -20.92
N ALA A 200 -5.74 -23.77 -19.70
CA ALA A 200 -6.43 -25.03 -19.42
C ALA A 200 -7.93 -24.94 -19.72
N THR A 201 -8.60 -23.87 -19.26
CA THR A 201 -10.02 -23.67 -19.55
C THR A 201 -10.29 -23.51 -21.05
N ILE A 202 -9.44 -22.79 -21.78
CA ILE A 202 -9.55 -22.67 -23.25
C ILE A 202 -9.35 -24.03 -23.92
N TYR A 203 -8.38 -24.83 -23.46
CA TYR A 203 -8.13 -26.18 -23.99
C TYR A 203 -9.35 -27.09 -23.80
N ASP A 204 -9.95 -27.09 -22.61
CA ASP A 204 -11.14 -27.87 -22.31
C ASP A 204 -12.35 -27.42 -23.14
N LEU A 205 -12.56 -26.10 -23.25
CA LEU A 205 -13.63 -25.53 -24.08
C LEU A 205 -13.45 -25.84 -25.56
N LEU A 206 -12.21 -25.81 -26.07
CA LEU A 206 -11.92 -26.16 -27.46
C LEU A 206 -12.07 -27.66 -27.70
N SER A 207 -11.75 -28.50 -26.71
CA SER A 207 -12.00 -29.94 -26.78
C SER A 207 -13.49 -30.25 -26.92
N GLN A 208 -14.36 -29.43 -26.30
CA GLN A 208 -15.82 -29.56 -26.38
C GLN A 208 -16.42 -28.86 -27.62
N ASP A 209 -15.64 -28.11 -28.41
CA ASP A 209 -16.15 -27.31 -29.52
C ASP A 209 -16.80 -28.16 -30.63
N ALA A 210 -16.28 -29.37 -30.88
CA ALA A 210 -16.87 -30.28 -31.86
C ALA A 210 -18.29 -30.72 -31.45
N GLU A 211 -18.44 -31.14 -30.20
CA GLU A 211 -19.71 -31.57 -29.61
C GLU A 211 -20.70 -30.39 -29.49
N ALA A 212 -20.22 -29.24 -29.00
CA ALA A 212 -21.02 -28.01 -28.91
C ALA A 212 -21.46 -27.50 -30.30
N ARG A 213 -20.63 -27.68 -31.34
CA ARG A 213 -21.00 -27.36 -32.73
C ARG A 213 -22.09 -28.30 -33.24
N GLU A 214 -22.00 -29.59 -32.93
CA GLU A 214 -23.03 -30.57 -33.28
C GLU A 214 -24.35 -30.27 -32.54
N TYR A 215 -24.32 -30.01 -31.24
CA TYR A 215 -25.49 -29.57 -30.48
C TYR A 215 -26.14 -28.31 -31.06
N ARG A 216 -25.34 -27.30 -31.44
CA ARG A 216 -25.86 -26.10 -32.11
C ARG A 216 -26.47 -26.42 -33.47
N SER A 217 -25.82 -27.24 -34.29
CA SER A 217 -26.36 -27.65 -35.59
C SER A 217 -27.68 -28.41 -35.43
N ASN A 218 -27.75 -29.32 -34.48
CA ASN A 218 -28.94 -30.11 -34.16
C ASN A 218 -30.07 -29.23 -33.61
N ALA A 219 -29.76 -28.26 -32.74
CA ALA A 219 -30.73 -27.30 -32.22
C ALA A 219 -31.25 -26.35 -33.33
N MET A 220 -30.38 -25.91 -34.25
CA MET A 220 -30.77 -25.10 -35.41
C MET A 220 -31.59 -25.90 -36.44
N ALA A 221 -31.32 -27.19 -36.58
CA ALA A 221 -32.07 -28.09 -37.44
C ALA A 221 -33.40 -28.54 -36.82
N LYS A 222 -33.52 -28.53 -35.48
CA LYS A 222 -34.75 -28.85 -34.77
C LYS A 222 -35.79 -27.77 -35.07
N GLN A 223 -36.74 -28.10 -35.94
CA GLN A 223 -37.98 -27.34 -36.04
C GLN A 223 -38.76 -27.56 -34.75
N MET A 224 -38.83 -26.53 -33.91
CA MET A 224 -39.58 -26.59 -32.66
C MET A 224 -41.07 -26.48 -32.96
N ASP A 225 -41.84 -27.48 -32.55
CA ASP A 225 -43.30 -27.40 -32.54
C ASP A 225 -43.71 -26.34 -31.51
N ILE A 226 -44.55 -25.40 -31.93
CA ILE A 226 -45.06 -24.30 -31.10
C ILE A 226 -45.78 -24.87 -29.87
N THR A 227 -46.45 -26.01 -30.01
CA THR A 227 -47.16 -26.64 -28.89
C THR A 227 -46.22 -27.21 -27.83
N GLU A 228 -45.10 -27.82 -28.24
CA GLU A 228 -44.04 -28.30 -27.33
C GLU A 228 -43.34 -27.13 -26.63
N LEU A 229 -43.05 -26.05 -27.36
CA LEU A 229 -42.45 -24.82 -26.81
C LEU A 229 -43.36 -24.20 -25.74
N GLU A 230 -44.66 -24.10 -25.99
CA GLU A 230 -45.62 -23.58 -25.02
C GLU A 230 -45.71 -24.45 -23.77
N ALA A 231 -45.64 -25.78 -23.92
CA ALA A 231 -45.65 -26.70 -22.79
C ALA A 231 -44.39 -26.54 -21.92
N LEU A 232 -43.21 -26.48 -22.55
CA LEU A 232 -41.94 -26.24 -21.86
C LEU A 232 -41.92 -24.88 -21.16
N LEU A 233 -42.42 -23.83 -21.82
CA LEU A 233 -42.49 -22.49 -21.23
C LEU A 233 -43.43 -22.47 -20.01
N LYS A 234 -44.58 -23.15 -20.09
CA LYS A 234 -45.50 -23.29 -18.95
C LYS A 234 -44.85 -24.06 -17.80
N GLN A 235 -44.11 -25.13 -18.09
CA GLN A 235 -43.40 -25.89 -17.07
C GLN A 235 -42.29 -25.07 -16.40
N ALA A 236 -41.48 -24.35 -17.19
CA ALA A 236 -40.46 -23.45 -16.67
C ALA A 236 -41.06 -22.32 -15.83
N HIS A 237 -42.21 -21.79 -16.24
CA HIS A 237 -42.95 -20.79 -15.47
C HIS A 237 -43.42 -21.33 -14.12
N ILE A 238 -43.96 -22.55 -14.08
CA ILE A 238 -44.39 -23.21 -12.84
C ILE A 238 -43.18 -23.47 -11.92
N ALA A 239 -42.06 -23.95 -12.48
CA ALA A 239 -40.85 -24.18 -11.71
C ALA A 239 -40.32 -22.88 -11.08
N MET A 240 -40.25 -21.80 -11.87
CA MET A 240 -39.83 -20.48 -11.38
C MET A 240 -40.81 -19.94 -10.33
N GLN A 241 -42.12 -20.16 -10.49
CA GLN A 241 -43.10 -19.78 -9.47
C GLN A 241 -42.93 -20.56 -8.17
N GLU A 242 -42.55 -21.84 -8.22
CA GLU A 242 -42.29 -22.62 -7.01
C GLU A 242 -40.98 -22.18 -6.33
N GLU A 243 -39.94 -21.89 -7.11
CA GLU A 243 -38.70 -21.29 -6.57
C GLU A 243 -38.98 -19.95 -5.89
N ILE A 244 -39.77 -19.07 -6.51
CA ILE A 244 -40.17 -17.79 -5.89
C ILE A 244 -40.89 -18.05 -4.55
N LYS A 245 -41.87 -18.96 -4.53
CA LYS A 245 -42.58 -19.29 -3.29
C LYS A 245 -41.65 -19.85 -2.22
N GLU A 246 -40.69 -20.69 -2.59
CA GLU A 246 -39.73 -21.23 -1.65
C GLU A 246 -38.82 -20.13 -1.09
N THR A 247 -38.33 -19.23 -1.94
CA THR A 247 -37.57 -18.06 -1.47
C THR A 247 -38.41 -17.15 -0.56
N ASP A 248 -39.69 -16.96 -0.85
CA ASP A 248 -40.61 -16.20 0.00
C ASP A 248 -40.81 -16.88 1.37
N ARG A 249 -40.89 -18.21 1.43
CA ARG A 249 -40.97 -18.96 2.69
C ARG A 249 -39.70 -18.76 3.52
N ILE A 250 -38.52 -18.84 2.91
CA ILE A 250 -37.24 -18.61 3.58
C ILE A 250 -37.14 -17.16 4.07
N LEU A 251 -37.57 -16.18 3.26
CA LEU A 251 -37.59 -14.78 3.68
C LEU A 251 -38.51 -14.56 4.87
N GLN A 252 -39.68 -15.20 4.90
CA GLN A 252 -40.60 -15.13 6.04
C GLN A 252 -40.02 -15.77 7.29
N SER A 253 -39.33 -16.91 7.17
CA SER A 253 -38.67 -17.54 8.33
C SER A 253 -37.55 -16.64 8.87
N VAL A 254 -36.70 -16.10 8.00
CA VAL A 254 -35.62 -15.17 8.38
C VAL A 254 -36.18 -13.92 9.05
N ALA A 255 -37.27 -13.34 8.52
CA ALA A 255 -37.92 -12.18 9.14
C ALA A 255 -38.47 -12.51 10.54
N SER A 256 -38.99 -13.72 10.75
CA SER A 256 -39.44 -14.16 12.07
C SER A 256 -38.29 -14.37 13.05
N ASP A 257 -37.15 -14.89 12.56
CA ASP A 257 -35.94 -15.08 13.34
C ASP A 257 -35.30 -13.73 13.71
N GLU A 258 -35.26 -12.77 12.78
CA GLU A 258 -34.81 -11.40 13.02
C GLU A 258 -35.60 -10.76 14.17
N GLN A 259 -36.94 -10.82 14.12
CA GLN A 259 -37.79 -10.31 15.20
C GLN A 259 -37.55 -11.05 16.52
N ALA A 260 -37.29 -12.37 16.49
CA ALA A 260 -36.99 -13.13 17.69
C ALA A 260 -35.65 -12.71 18.32
N ILE A 261 -34.63 -12.43 17.50
CA ILE A 261 -33.33 -11.94 17.95
C ILE A 261 -33.43 -10.51 18.48
N ASP A 262 -34.16 -9.61 17.81
CA ASP A 262 -34.38 -8.24 18.28
C ASP A 262 -35.05 -8.22 19.66
N ASN A 263 -36.05 -9.06 19.86
CA ASN A 263 -36.69 -9.22 21.15
C ASN A 263 -35.72 -9.75 22.23
N LYS A 264 -34.77 -10.62 21.88
CA LYS A 264 -33.72 -11.07 22.80
C LYS A 264 -32.74 -9.93 23.12
N ILE A 265 -32.34 -9.15 22.13
CA ILE A 265 -31.46 -7.99 22.30
C ILE A 265 -32.10 -6.98 23.27
N ILE A 266 -33.37 -6.61 23.05
CA ILE A 266 -34.09 -5.68 23.92
C ILE A 266 -34.16 -6.20 25.36
N LYS A 267 -34.49 -7.49 25.55
CA LYS A 267 -34.51 -8.13 26.88
C LYS A 267 -33.15 -8.09 27.55
N LYS A 268 -32.08 -8.39 26.82
CA LYS A 268 -30.70 -8.37 27.35
C LYS A 268 -30.22 -6.96 27.66
N GLN A 269 -30.56 -5.97 26.83
CA GLN A 269 -30.26 -4.58 27.10
C GLN A 269 -30.94 -4.10 28.40
N ALA A 270 -32.22 -4.43 28.57
CA ALA A 270 -32.96 -4.09 29.78
C ALA A 270 -32.39 -4.80 31.04
N GLU A 271 -31.93 -6.04 30.91
CA GLU A 271 -31.24 -6.78 31.98
C GLU A 271 -29.91 -6.11 32.35
N ILE A 272 -29.09 -5.76 31.36
CA ILE A 272 -27.83 -5.05 31.54
C ILE A 272 -28.05 -3.72 32.26
N ASP A 273 -29.05 -2.93 31.85
CA ASP A 273 -29.32 -1.64 32.47
C ASP A 273 -29.78 -1.78 33.93
N ARG A 274 -30.54 -2.83 34.26
CA ARG A 274 -30.90 -3.16 35.65
C ARG A 274 -29.68 -3.55 36.49
N LEU A 275 -28.80 -4.39 35.94
CA LEU A 275 -27.59 -4.83 36.63
C LEU A 275 -26.60 -3.68 36.81
N LYS A 276 -26.44 -2.80 35.82
CA LYS A 276 -25.64 -1.58 35.94
C LYS A 276 -26.14 -0.68 37.06
N LYS A 277 -27.46 -0.43 37.14
CA LYS A 277 -28.05 0.35 38.24
C LYS A 277 -27.85 -0.31 39.59
N ARG A 278 -27.98 -1.64 39.67
CA ARG A 278 -27.71 -2.38 40.92
C ARG A 278 -26.25 -2.28 41.32
N LEU A 279 -25.33 -2.38 40.37
CA LEU A 279 -23.90 -2.25 40.60
C LEU A 279 -23.55 -0.84 41.09
N GLU A 280 -24.09 0.20 40.45
CA GLU A 280 -23.92 1.59 40.88
C GLU A 280 -24.44 1.81 42.30
N GLN A 281 -25.61 1.26 42.62
CA GLN A 281 -26.15 1.27 43.99
C GLN A 281 -25.20 0.56 44.97
N LEU A 282 -24.71 -0.63 44.64
CA LEU A 282 -23.78 -1.38 45.50
C LEU A 282 -22.43 -0.65 45.67
N GLN A 283 -21.93 0.01 44.64
CA GLN A 283 -20.69 0.80 44.70
C GLN A 283 -20.87 2.08 45.53
N SER A 284 -22.05 2.69 45.50
CA SER A 284 -22.34 3.88 46.32
C SER A 284 -22.43 3.56 47.82
N VAL A 285 -22.73 2.31 48.17
CA VAL A 285 -22.87 1.89 49.57
C VAL A 285 -21.49 1.57 50.14
N ARG A 286 -21.06 2.36 51.12
CA ARG A 286 -19.85 2.09 51.90
C ARG A 286 -20.06 0.84 52.78
N PRO A 287 -19.18 -0.18 52.70
CA PRO A 287 -19.33 -1.38 53.54
C PRO A 287 -19.18 -1.09 55.03
N ALA A 288 -20.01 -1.73 55.86
CA ALA A 288 -20.08 -1.47 57.31
C ALA A 288 -18.76 -1.74 58.05
N TYR A 289 -17.96 -2.69 57.58
CA TYR A 289 -16.66 -3.02 58.20
C TYR A 289 -15.55 -2.02 57.84
N MET A 290 -15.77 -1.09 56.89
CA MET A 290 -14.74 -0.12 56.51
C MET A 290 -14.39 0.82 57.66
N ASP A 291 -15.37 1.22 58.47
CA ASP A 291 -15.13 2.08 59.64
C ASP A 291 -14.26 1.37 60.69
N GLU A 292 -14.50 0.09 60.94
CA GLU A 292 -13.69 -0.71 61.84
C GLU A 292 -12.28 -0.92 61.28
N TYR A 293 -12.16 -1.17 59.98
CA TYR A 293 -10.87 -1.30 59.29
C TYR A 293 -10.04 -0.03 59.41
N GLU A 294 -10.59 1.15 59.09
CA GLU A 294 -9.89 2.44 59.18
C GLU A 294 -9.47 2.75 60.63
N SER A 295 -10.32 2.42 61.60
CA SER A 295 -9.98 2.54 63.04
C SER A 295 -8.81 1.63 63.41
N LEU A 296 -8.84 0.36 63.01
CA LEU A 296 -7.77 -0.60 63.27
C LEU A 296 -6.47 -0.21 62.56
N GLU A 297 -6.55 0.31 61.34
CA GLU A 297 -5.40 0.81 60.59
C GLU A 297 -4.76 2.00 61.31
N SER A 298 -5.57 2.95 61.79
CA SER A 298 -5.05 4.08 62.58
C SER A 298 -4.36 3.62 63.88
N GLN A 299 -4.94 2.63 64.57
CA GLN A 299 -4.34 2.04 65.77
C GLN A 299 -3.04 1.30 65.44
N HIS A 300 -3.01 0.58 64.32
CA HIS A 300 -1.83 -0.11 63.85
C HIS A 300 -0.68 0.86 63.56
N GLN A 301 -0.97 1.98 62.90
CA GLN A 301 0.03 3.04 62.64
C GLN A 301 0.63 3.57 63.94
N VAL A 302 -0.20 3.90 64.94
CA VAL A 302 0.26 4.38 66.26
C VAL A 302 1.10 3.33 66.98
N LEU A 303 0.69 2.05 66.93
CA LEU A 303 1.45 0.96 67.54
C LEU A 303 2.79 0.72 66.83
N TYR A 304 2.82 0.83 65.51
CA TYR A 304 4.03 0.72 64.72
C TYR A 304 5.02 1.85 65.06
N ASP A 305 4.56 3.09 65.16
CA ASP A 305 5.39 4.22 65.57
C ASP A 305 6.00 4.01 66.96
N LEU A 306 5.20 3.54 67.92
CA LEU A 306 5.68 3.21 69.26
C LEU A 306 6.69 2.06 69.24
N TYR A 307 6.44 1.02 68.44
CA TYR A 307 7.36 -0.09 68.25
C TYR A 307 8.71 0.40 67.72
N VAL A 308 8.72 1.24 66.68
CA VAL A 308 9.94 1.81 66.10
C VAL A 308 10.72 2.62 67.15
N GLN A 309 10.04 3.43 67.96
CA GLN A 309 10.69 4.17 69.04
C GLN A 309 11.30 3.25 70.09
N LYS A 310 10.56 2.25 70.57
CA LYS A 310 11.06 1.25 71.53
C LYS A 310 12.23 0.45 70.96
N PHE A 311 12.15 0.08 69.68
CA PHE A 311 13.24 -0.62 68.99
C PHE A 311 14.50 0.24 68.94
N ARG A 312 14.39 1.53 68.57
CA ARG A 312 15.52 2.48 68.60
C ARG A 312 16.13 2.59 70.00
N ASN A 313 15.30 2.75 71.02
CA ASN A 313 15.76 2.83 72.42
C ASN A 313 16.45 1.54 72.87
N LEU A 314 15.91 0.38 72.50
CA LEU A 314 16.49 -0.92 72.82
C LEU A 314 17.85 -1.12 72.14
N VAL A 315 17.98 -0.75 70.87
CA VAL A 315 19.26 -0.80 70.15
C VAL A 315 20.31 0.09 70.83
N TYR A 316 19.92 1.30 71.24
CA TYR A 316 20.79 2.22 71.97
C TYR A 316 21.22 1.66 73.34
N LEU A 317 20.29 1.09 74.11
CA LEU A 317 20.62 0.49 75.41
C LEU A 317 21.53 -0.74 75.25
N ARG A 318 21.31 -1.56 74.22
CA ARG A 318 22.21 -2.68 73.91
C ARG A 318 23.62 -2.21 73.56
N SER A 319 23.77 -1.16 72.75
CA SER A 319 25.10 -0.64 72.43
C SER A 319 25.80 -0.06 73.66
N LEU A 320 25.06 0.63 74.53
CA LEU A 320 25.62 1.13 75.79
C LEU A 320 26.09 -0.02 76.70
N LEU A 321 25.29 -1.09 76.81
CA LEU A 321 25.63 -2.28 77.58
C LEU A 321 26.90 -2.95 77.02
N MET A 322 26.96 -3.16 75.69
CA MET A 322 28.15 -3.69 75.03
C MET A 322 29.40 -2.85 75.30
N ASN A 323 29.27 -1.52 75.33
CA ASN A 323 30.40 -0.63 75.66
C ASN A 323 30.84 -0.77 77.13
N LEU A 324 29.92 -0.97 78.07
CA LEU A 324 30.25 -1.20 79.48
C LEU A 324 30.91 -2.55 79.69
N GLU A 325 30.37 -3.63 79.10
CA GLU A 325 30.99 -4.96 79.13
C GLU A 325 32.40 -4.92 78.51
N ALA A 326 32.57 -4.24 77.37
CA ALA A 326 33.88 -4.02 76.77
C ALA A 326 34.83 -3.31 77.73
N ALA A 327 34.39 -2.21 78.37
CA ALA A 327 35.20 -1.49 79.35
C ALA A 327 35.55 -2.36 80.59
N GLU A 328 34.62 -3.17 81.10
CA GLU A 328 34.88 -4.09 82.21
C GLU A 328 35.88 -5.19 81.82
N THR A 329 35.77 -5.74 80.61
CA THR A 329 36.76 -6.70 80.09
C THR A 329 38.12 -6.05 79.88
N GLU A 330 38.18 -4.80 79.39
CA GLU A 330 39.42 -4.04 79.28
C GLU A 330 40.03 -3.79 80.67
N MET A 331 39.24 -3.35 81.65
CA MET A 331 39.68 -3.14 83.03
C MET A 331 40.17 -4.45 83.68
N SER A 332 39.43 -5.55 83.52
CA SER A 332 39.81 -6.87 84.02
C SER A 332 41.09 -7.37 83.34
N SER A 333 41.22 -7.19 82.01
CA SER A 333 42.43 -7.52 81.28
C SER A 333 43.61 -6.64 81.70
N TRP A 334 43.38 -5.37 82.04
CA TRP A 334 44.39 -4.46 82.55
C TRP A 334 44.84 -4.87 83.95
N GLU A 335 43.92 -5.32 84.81
CA GLU A 335 44.21 -5.90 86.13
C GLU A 335 44.96 -7.24 86.02
N GLU A 336 44.54 -8.14 85.15
CA GLU A 336 45.24 -9.41 84.86
C GLU A 336 46.64 -9.15 84.26
N ASN A 337 46.78 -8.21 83.33
CA ASN A 337 48.09 -7.82 82.78
C ASN A 337 48.97 -7.08 83.79
N LYS A 338 48.39 -6.40 84.79
CA LYS A 338 49.12 -5.84 85.93
C LYS A 338 49.62 -6.94 86.88
N ILE A 339 48.88 -8.03 87.02
CA ILE A 339 49.31 -9.24 87.75
C ILE A 339 50.34 -10.03 86.92
N VAL A 340 50.23 -9.99 85.59
CA VAL A 340 51.06 -10.75 84.63
C VAL A 340 51.89 -9.82 83.75
N LYS A 341 52.90 -9.14 84.34
CA LYS A 341 54.28 -8.83 83.82
C LYS A 341 54.83 -7.48 84.34
N PRO A 342 56.14 -7.30 84.67
CA PRO A 342 57.33 -8.18 84.55
C PRO A 342 57.96 -8.49 85.95
N LEU A 343 58.93 -9.39 86.14
CA LEU A 343 60.29 -9.42 85.59
C LEU A 343 60.72 -10.89 85.45
N THR A 344 61.01 -11.36 84.25
CA THR A 344 62.41 -11.33 83.83
C THR A 344 62.57 -11.07 82.33
N PRO A 345 63.59 -10.31 81.92
CA PRO A 345 64.06 -10.33 80.54
C PRO A 345 65.11 -11.44 80.33
N LEU A 346 65.13 -11.94 79.09
CA LEU A 346 66.09 -12.87 78.46
C LEU A 346 65.78 -14.36 78.76
N GLN A 347 65.63 -15.26 77.77
CA GLN A 347 66.37 -15.39 76.50
C GLN A 347 65.57 -16.17 75.42
N GLN A 348 65.95 -15.90 74.16
CA GLN A 348 65.60 -16.55 72.89
C GLN A 348 66.22 -17.96 72.77
N PRO A 349 66.27 -18.65 71.60
CA PRO A 349 65.54 -18.61 70.32
C PRO A 349 65.07 -20.02 69.87
N GLU A 350 64.76 -20.17 68.57
CA GLU A 350 64.62 -21.39 67.74
C GLU A 350 63.19 -21.86 67.44
N GLU A 351 62.81 -22.27 66.24
CA GLU A 351 63.25 -22.10 64.85
C GLU A 351 62.12 -22.74 64.01
N ALA A 352 61.85 -22.20 62.81
CA ALA A 352 61.21 -22.88 61.67
C ALA A 352 59.71 -23.32 61.83
N ASP A 353 58.86 -23.46 60.82
CA ASP A 353 58.97 -23.31 59.38
C ASP A 353 57.53 -23.18 58.80
N VAL A 354 57.35 -22.16 57.94
CA VAL A 354 56.69 -22.18 56.61
C VAL A 354 55.45 -23.09 56.37
N LEU A 355 54.35 -22.47 55.90
CA LEU A 355 53.79 -22.65 54.53
C LEU A 355 52.45 -21.88 54.30
N GLN A 356 52.49 -21.01 53.29
CA GLN A 356 51.52 -20.81 52.20
C GLN A 356 50.09 -20.24 52.42
N ILE A 357 49.95 -18.97 52.01
CA ILE A 357 49.10 -18.46 50.92
C ILE A 357 47.74 -19.16 50.66
N ARG A 358 46.65 -18.38 50.81
CA ARG A 358 45.68 -18.08 49.73
C ARG A 358 44.81 -16.86 50.06
N LYS A 359 44.80 -15.90 49.13
CA LYS A 359 43.79 -14.83 49.02
C LYS A 359 42.42 -15.45 48.74
N THR A 360 41.37 -14.96 49.40
CA THR A 360 40.05 -14.70 48.77
C THR A 360 39.32 -13.62 49.57
N GLU A 361 39.10 -12.48 48.92
CA GLU A 361 37.96 -11.60 49.20
C GLU A 361 36.66 -12.41 49.25
N MET A 362 35.67 -12.08 50.10
CA MET A 362 34.22 -12.12 49.80
C MET A 362 33.37 -11.69 51.02
N LYS A 363 32.45 -10.75 50.73
CA LYS A 363 31.28 -10.23 51.47
C LYS A 363 30.57 -11.22 52.41
N PRO A 364 29.88 -10.74 53.47
CA PRO A 364 28.60 -11.34 53.86
C PRO A 364 27.59 -11.05 52.74
N LYS A 365 27.29 -12.11 51.98
CA LYS A 365 26.34 -12.13 50.88
C LYS A 365 24.93 -12.23 51.44
N MET A 366 24.03 -11.47 50.83
CA MET A 366 22.60 -11.46 51.10
C MET A 366 21.93 -12.82 50.85
N PHE A 367 20.94 -13.15 51.68
CA PHE A 367 19.69 -13.86 51.37
C PHE A 367 18.65 -13.29 52.36
N GLY A 368 17.55 -12.64 51.97
CA GLY A 368 17.04 -12.35 50.63
C GLY A 368 16.32 -11.01 50.57
N SER A 369 16.35 -10.45 49.37
CA SER A 369 15.39 -9.49 48.87
C SER A 369 14.03 -10.20 48.70
N ILE A 370 12.96 -9.67 49.29
CA ILE A 370 11.67 -9.58 48.60
C ILE A 370 11.45 -8.08 48.38
N THR A 371 11.31 -7.75 47.11
CA THR A 371 11.08 -6.46 46.49
C THR A 371 9.80 -5.77 46.99
N VAL A 372 9.89 -4.51 47.41
CA VAL A 372 8.79 -3.54 47.29
C VAL A 372 9.37 -2.17 46.89
N SER A 373 9.47 -1.94 45.59
CA SER A 373 9.29 -0.63 44.95
C SER A 373 8.18 -0.92 43.94
N SER A 374 6.97 -0.36 44.06
CA SER A 374 6.67 1.04 43.72
C SER A 374 7.46 1.48 42.48
N SER A 375 6.95 1.19 41.28
CA SER A 375 6.31 2.21 40.43
C SER A 375 5.94 1.63 39.06
N SER A 376 4.88 2.20 38.49
CA SER A 376 4.47 2.18 37.07
C SER A 376 3.68 0.94 36.63
N GLU A 377 2.36 1.09 36.45
CA GLU A 377 1.70 1.65 35.26
C GLU A 377 1.67 0.66 34.09
N GLU A 378 0.44 0.41 33.64
CA GLU A 378 0.00 0.12 32.27
C GLU A 378 0.94 -0.66 31.34
N SER A 379 0.50 -1.86 30.93
CA SER A 379 0.31 -2.14 29.50
C SER A 379 -0.50 -3.42 29.27
N VAL A 380 -1.53 -3.24 28.46
CA VAL A 380 -2.29 -4.22 27.70
C VAL A 380 -1.36 -5.09 26.85
N THR A 381 -1.51 -6.43 26.90
CA THR A 381 -1.36 -7.33 25.74
C THR A 381 -2.02 -8.68 26.05
N GLU A 382 -3.22 -8.84 25.50
CA GLU A 382 -3.66 -9.95 24.65
C GLU A 382 -2.63 -11.07 24.38
N SER A 383 -2.98 -12.32 24.72
CA SER A 383 -2.46 -13.57 24.14
C SER A 383 -3.42 -14.70 24.56
N THR A 384 -4.38 -15.10 23.73
CA THR A 384 -4.31 -16.27 22.82
C THR A 384 -3.65 -17.51 23.43
N ASN A 385 -4.49 -18.49 23.76
CA ASN A 385 -4.24 -19.94 23.66
C ASN A 385 -5.55 -20.51 23.06
N SER A 386 -5.59 -20.82 21.77
CA SER A 386 -5.12 -22.05 21.12
C SER A 386 -6.04 -23.25 21.38
N ASP A 387 -6.88 -23.50 20.38
CA ASP A 387 -7.30 -24.80 19.85
C ASP A 387 -7.35 -26.00 20.82
N SER A 388 -8.57 -26.41 21.10
CA SER A 388 -8.90 -27.81 21.35
C SER A 388 -9.81 -28.28 20.21
N GLU A 389 -9.24 -29.15 19.40
CA GLU A 389 -9.84 -29.96 18.35
C GLU A 389 -11.03 -30.76 18.92
N GLU A 390 -12.23 -30.55 18.39
CA GLU A 390 -13.35 -31.49 18.52
C GLU A 390 -13.48 -32.22 17.18
N GLU A 391 -13.15 -33.51 17.19
CA GLU A 391 -13.29 -34.41 16.06
C GLU A 391 -14.77 -34.69 15.72
N ASP A 392 -15.04 -34.67 14.42
CA ASP A 392 -16.22 -35.21 13.77
C ASP A 392 -16.46 -36.69 14.15
N VAL A 393 -17.57 -36.95 14.86
CA VAL A 393 -18.17 -38.29 14.90
C VAL A 393 -19.38 -38.31 13.97
N LEU A 394 -19.12 -38.82 12.77
CA LEU A 394 -20.09 -39.30 11.79
C LEU A 394 -21.00 -40.37 12.43
N LEU A 395 -22.21 -40.00 12.81
CA LEU A 395 -23.29 -40.93 13.10
C LEU A 395 -24.14 -41.13 11.84
N THR A 396 -23.78 -42.17 11.09
CA THR A 396 -24.55 -42.72 9.98
C THR A 396 -25.81 -43.41 10.53
N ASP A 397 -26.96 -42.76 10.42
CA ASP A 397 -28.25 -43.44 10.58
C ASP A 397 -28.61 -44.18 9.29
N ILE A 398 -28.18 -45.44 9.24
CA ILE A 398 -28.68 -46.46 8.32
C ILE A 398 -30.09 -46.85 8.80
N LYS A 399 -31.12 -46.17 8.26
CA LYS A 399 -32.48 -46.73 8.27
C LYS A 399 -32.61 -47.72 7.12
N SER A 400 -32.54 -48.98 7.49
CA SER A 400 -32.95 -50.14 6.71
C SER A 400 -34.44 -50.03 6.32
N SER A 401 -34.71 -49.61 5.08
CA SER A 401 -36.03 -49.80 4.48
C SER A 401 -36.14 -51.26 4.01
N LYS A 402 -36.96 -52.00 4.73
CA LYS A 402 -37.34 -53.38 4.44
C LYS A 402 -38.16 -53.41 3.15
N LYS A 403 -37.73 -54.25 2.20
CA LYS A 403 -38.52 -54.78 1.09
C LYS A 403 -39.72 -55.56 1.64
N ASP A 404 -40.90 -55.31 1.08
CA ASP A 404 -41.98 -56.27 0.78
C ASP A 404 -42.82 -55.56 -0.32
N ALA A 405 -42.71 -55.93 -1.60
CA ALA A 405 -43.45 -57.01 -2.26
C ALA A 405 -44.98 -56.82 -2.19
N VAL A 406 -45.57 -56.18 -3.21
CA VAL A 406 -46.51 -56.73 -4.21
C VAL A 406 -46.81 -55.64 -5.23
#